data_AF-A0AAV5J2A9-F1
#
_entry.id   AF-A0AAV5J2A9-F1
#
_cell.length_a   1.000
_cell.length_b   1.000
_cell.length_c   1.000
_cell.angle_alpha   90.00
_cell.angle_beta   90.00
_cell.angle_gamma   90.00
#
_symmetry.space_group_name_H-M   'P 1'
#
loop_
_entity.id
_entity.type
_entity.pdbx_description
1 polymer ?
#
loop_
_entity_poly.entity_id
_entity_poly.type
_entity_poly.pdbx_seq_one_letter_code
_entity_poly.pdbx_strand_id
1 'polypeptide(L)'
;MATSMTLLVLLMTLLPSEILPSNLPPKNHDLLVAIEEMKKANYFTFVMLINMSPLDRRIFGNVTFLMPKDRALSDTLVSQNSVSDFLFRHSIPSPLLFEQFDHIPTGSIIPSFEPQYMLKVTNCGRRNFFLNNVKIISPNLCTSGNSIRCHGIDGVLFDDDSSLPCCPNNTISIPLGPLSAASPSPTPQVLAASPTTIVVPSDQSPVAVPKSAIRSPQKSESAKWVPYGKLTTCLLLLVIT
;
A
#
# COMPACT_ATOMS: atom_id res chain seq x y z
N MET A 1 -51.42 16.46 -48.82
CA MET A 1 -50.93 16.70 -47.44
C MET A 1 -50.67 15.41 -46.66
N ALA A 2 -51.49 14.36 -46.83
CA ALA A 2 -51.32 13.07 -46.13
C ALA A 2 -50.06 12.26 -46.52
N THR A 3 -49.59 12.37 -47.77
CA THR A 3 -48.41 11.64 -48.29
C THR A 3 -47.07 12.19 -47.77
N SER A 4 -47.02 13.47 -47.42
CA SER A 4 -45.84 14.12 -46.85
C SER A 4 -45.59 13.68 -45.40
N MET A 5 -46.68 13.50 -44.63
CA MET A 5 -46.61 13.03 -43.24
C MET A 5 -46.18 11.55 -43.14
N THR A 6 -46.60 10.71 -44.10
CA THR A 6 -46.19 9.29 -44.14
C THR A 6 -44.72 9.12 -44.48
N LEU A 7 -44.15 9.99 -45.34
CA LEU A 7 -42.73 9.98 -45.65
C LEU A 7 -41.86 10.40 -44.45
N LEU A 8 -42.33 11.36 -43.64
CA LEU A 8 -41.62 11.81 -42.45
C LEU A 8 -41.57 10.73 -41.35
N VAL A 9 -42.65 9.96 -41.20
CA VAL A 9 -42.71 8.84 -40.24
C VAL A 9 -41.80 7.70 -40.67
N LEU A 10 -41.72 7.38 -41.98
CA LEU A 10 -40.80 6.36 -42.47
C LEU A 10 -39.32 6.78 -42.30
N LEU A 11 -39.01 8.08 -42.47
CA LEU A 11 -37.66 8.59 -42.37
C LEU A 11 -37.12 8.57 -40.92
N MET A 12 -37.99 8.68 -39.92
CA MET A 12 -37.60 8.56 -38.50
C MET A 12 -37.40 7.10 -38.05
N THR A 13 -37.98 6.13 -38.75
CA THR A 13 -37.74 4.69 -38.47
C THR A 13 -36.45 4.13 -39.07
N LEU A 14 -35.75 4.92 -39.89
CA LEU A 14 -34.53 4.53 -40.61
C LEU A 14 -33.24 5.08 -39.99
N LEU A 15 -33.29 5.72 -38.82
CA LEU A 15 -32.08 5.99 -38.06
C LEU A 15 -31.69 4.70 -37.32
N PRO A 16 -30.59 4.01 -37.67
CA PRO A 16 -30.03 3.02 -36.78
C PRO A 16 -29.59 3.76 -35.51
N SER A 17 -30.30 3.53 -34.41
CA SER A 17 -29.74 3.73 -33.09
C SER A 17 -28.52 2.82 -33.01
N GLU A 18 -27.32 3.35 -33.28
CA GLU A 18 -26.09 2.69 -32.88
C GLU A 18 -26.08 2.65 -31.35
N ILE A 19 -26.75 1.64 -30.80
CA ILE A 19 -26.48 1.17 -29.45
C ILE A 19 -25.10 0.53 -29.56
N LEU A 20 -24.06 1.33 -29.36
CA LEU A 20 -22.73 0.80 -29.09
C LEU A 20 -22.89 -0.20 -27.95
N PRO A 21 -22.67 -1.50 -28.15
CA PRO A 21 -22.58 -2.40 -27.03
C PRO A 21 -21.32 -1.95 -26.30
N SER A 22 -21.47 -1.33 -25.14
CA SER A 22 -20.39 -1.21 -24.17
C SER A 22 -20.07 -2.61 -23.62
N ASN A 23 -19.65 -3.53 -24.49
CA ASN A 23 -19.00 -4.78 -24.15
C ASN A 23 -17.54 -4.49 -23.77
N LEU A 24 -17.34 -3.52 -22.86
CA LEU A 24 -16.10 -3.50 -22.09
C LEU A 24 -16.25 -4.64 -21.07
N PRO A 25 -15.35 -5.63 -21.06
CA PRO A 25 -15.42 -6.72 -20.11
C PRO A 25 -15.47 -6.16 -18.68
N PRO A 26 -16.27 -6.73 -17.76
CA PRO A 26 -16.39 -6.27 -16.38
C PRO A 26 -15.04 -6.13 -15.65
N LYS A 27 -14.01 -6.89 -16.07
CA LYS A 27 -12.62 -6.82 -15.56
C LYS A 27 -11.93 -5.47 -15.76
N ASN A 28 -12.35 -4.69 -16.75
CA ASN A 28 -11.79 -3.36 -17.00
C ASN A 28 -12.35 -2.33 -16.01
N HIS A 29 -13.55 -2.56 -15.46
CA HIS A 29 -14.15 -1.68 -14.48
C HIS A 29 -13.39 -1.70 -13.15
N ASP A 30 -13.09 -2.90 -12.62
CA ASP A 30 -12.33 -3.05 -11.39
C ASP A 30 -10.93 -2.41 -11.48
N LEU A 31 -10.27 -2.49 -12.65
CA LEU A 31 -9.00 -1.81 -12.88
C LEU A 31 -9.14 -0.29 -12.84
N LEU A 32 -10.17 0.28 -13.46
CA LEU A 32 -10.43 1.72 -13.43
C LEU A 32 -10.72 2.22 -12.00
N VAL A 33 -11.53 1.46 -11.26
CA VAL A 33 -11.83 1.74 -9.84
C VAL A 33 -10.54 1.69 -9.00
N ALA A 34 -9.75 0.63 -9.16
CA ALA A 34 -8.49 0.47 -8.45
C ALA A 34 -7.51 1.61 -8.79
N ILE A 35 -7.38 1.99 -10.06
CA ILE A 35 -6.56 3.14 -10.49
C ILE A 35 -7.01 4.43 -9.80
N GLU A 36 -8.31 4.66 -9.64
CA GLU A 36 -8.83 5.82 -8.93
C GLU A 36 -8.46 5.78 -7.43
N GLU A 37 -8.59 4.63 -6.79
CA GLU A 37 -8.19 4.41 -5.39
C GLU A 37 -6.66 4.62 -5.21
N MET A 38 -5.84 4.10 -6.12
CA MET A 38 -4.38 4.29 -6.12
C MET A 38 -3.98 5.76 -6.24
N LYS A 39 -4.64 6.51 -7.14
CA LYS A 39 -4.43 7.96 -7.30
C LYS A 39 -4.81 8.73 -6.04
N LYS A 40 -5.98 8.43 -5.44
CA LYS A 40 -6.42 9.04 -4.16
C LYS A 40 -5.43 8.77 -3.03
N ALA A 41 -4.73 7.64 -3.08
CA ALA A 41 -3.71 7.26 -2.12
C ALA A 41 -2.29 7.80 -2.43
N ASN A 42 -2.11 8.60 -3.49
CA ASN A 42 -0.83 9.17 -3.93
C ASN A 42 0.21 8.16 -4.44
N TYR A 43 -0.22 7.15 -5.21
CA TYR A 43 0.66 6.21 -5.92
C TYR A 43 0.66 6.51 -7.43
N PHE A 44 1.02 7.75 -7.81
CA PHE A 44 0.85 8.23 -9.18
C PHE A 44 1.83 7.57 -10.16
N THR A 45 3.08 7.37 -9.74
CA THR A 45 4.10 6.76 -10.60
C THR A 45 3.77 5.30 -10.88
N PHE A 46 3.27 4.55 -9.90
CA PHE A 46 2.83 3.16 -10.12
C PHE A 46 1.66 3.10 -11.11
N VAL A 47 0.68 4.01 -10.98
CA VAL A 47 -0.42 4.13 -11.95
C VAL A 47 0.09 4.48 -13.35
N MET A 48 1.10 5.34 -13.46
CA MET A 48 1.73 5.65 -14.76
C MET A 48 2.33 4.38 -15.38
N LEU A 49 3.05 3.55 -14.60
CA LEU A 49 3.60 2.27 -15.08
C LEU A 49 2.50 1.33 -15.59
N ILE A 50 1.39 1.21 -14.86
CA ILE A 50 0.22 0.42 -15.31
C ILE A 50 -0.29 0.90 -16.67
N ASN A 51 -0.40 2.22 -16.87
CA ASN A 51 -0.91 2.79 -18.13
C ASN A 51 0.09 2.71 -19.29
N MET A 52 1.39 2.62 -19.00
CA MET A 52 2.45 2.52 -20.03
C MET A 52 2.66 1.09 -20.51
N SER A 53 2.23 0.09 -19.75
CA SER A 53 2.45 -1.31 -20.12
C SER A 53 1.30 -1.85 -20.98
N PRO A 54 1.59 -2.54 -22.09
CA PRO A 54 0.58 -3.22 -22.91
C PRO A 54 0.12 -4.53 -22.26
N LEU A 55 -0.09 -4.54 -20.93
CA LEU A 55 -0.46 -5.76 -20.20
C LEU A 55 -1.75 -6.33 -20.77
N ASP A 56 -1.73 -7.64 -21.06
CA ASP A 56 -2.92 -8.36 -21.46
C ASP A 56 -3.95 -8.23 -20.34
N ARG A 57 -5.11 -7.61 -20.65
CA ARG A 57 -6.18 -7.27 -19.69
C ARG A 57 -6.71 -8.48 -18.91
N ARG A 58 -6.30 -9.69 -19.28
CA ARG A 58 -6.56 -10.95 -18.54
C ARG A 58 -5.86 -11.00 -17.19
N ILE A 59 -4.71 -10.34 -17.03
CA ILE A 59 -3.86 -10.41 -15.84
C ILE A 59 -4.48 -9.65 -14.65
N PHE A 60 -5.21 -8.56 -14.93
CA PHE A 60 -5.85 -7.75 -13.89
C PHE A 60 -7.16 -8.31 -13.33
N GLY A 61 -7.56 -9.51 -13.76
CA GLY A 61 -8.83 -10.10 -13.35
C GLY A 61 -8.84 -10.75 -11.97
N ASN A 62 -7.68 -10.92 -11.31
CA ASN A 62 -7.49 -11.45 -9.96
C ASN A 62 -6.06 -11.16 -9.51
N VAL A 63 -5.81 -9.97 -8.93
CA VAL A 63 -4.46 -9.51 -8.63
C VAL A 63 -4.39 -8.72 -7.33
N THR A 64 -3.27 -8.84 -6.62
CA THR A 64 -2.85 -7.87 -5.61
C THR A 64 -1.64 -7.10 -6.09
N PHE A 65 -1.75 -5.79 -6.23
CA PHE A 65 -0.61 -4.93 -6.50
C PHE A 65 0.15 -4.58 -5.22
N LEU A 66 1.47 -4.70 -5.29
CA LEU A 66 2.42 -4.30 -4.26
C LEU A 66 3.11 -3.03 -4.74
N MET A 67 2.60 -1.87 -4.34
CA MET A 67 2.94 -0.59 -4.96
C MET A 67 4.05 0.13 -4.17
N PRO A 68 5.25 0.30 -4.71
CA PRO A 68 6.23 1.18 -4.11
C PRO A 68 5.72 2.62 -4.13
N LYS A 69 6.07 3.41 -3.11
CA LYS A 69 5.79 4.85 -3.12
C LYS A 69 6.51 5.55 -4.27
N ASP A 70 5.95 6.66 -4.74
CA ASP A 70 6.54 7.47 -5.81
C ASP A 70 8.01 7.86 -5.54
N ARG A 71 8.38 8.10 -4.27
CA ARG A 71 9.77 8.36 -3.86
C ARG A 71 10.70 7.14 -4.02
N ALA A 72 10.23 5.92 -3.76
CA ALA A 72 11.05 4.73 -3.99
C ALA A 72 11.26 4.49 -5.49
N LEU A 73 10.26 4.85 -6.31
CA LEU A 73 10.32 4.74 -7.76
C LEU A 73 11.19 5.81 -8.41
N SER A 74 11.34 7.00 -7.82
CA SER A 74 12.20 8.06 -8.39
C SER A 74 13.67 7.68 -8.43
N ASP A 75 14.10 6.83 -7.50
CA ASP A 75 15.49 6.40 -7.34
C ASP A 75 15.76 5.06 -8.07
N THR A 76 14.75 4.50 -8.74
CA THR A 76 14.80 3.20 -9.41
C THR A 76 14.80 3.36 -10.92
N LEU A 77 15.73 2.69 -11.60
CA LEU A 77 15.77 2.64 -13.06
C LEU A 77 14.84 1.54 -13.58
N VAL A 78 13.63 1.91 -14.00
CA VAL A 78 12.71 1.00 -14.72
C VAL A 78 12.83 1.28 -16.21
N SER A 79 13.39 0.33 -16.96
CA SER A 79 13.48 0.48 -18.42
C SER A 79 12.10 0.36 -19.06
N GLN A 80 11.85 1.10 -20.14
CA GLN A 80 10.55 1.04 -20.84
C GLN A 80 10.21 -0.38 -21.34
N ASN A 81 11.23 -1.13 -21.75
CA ASN A 81 11.07 -2.49 -22.27
C ASN A 81 10.83 -3.53 -21.16
N SER A 82 10.97 -3.15 -19.88
CA SER A 82 10.82 -4.02 -18.72
C SER A 82 9.68 -3.59 -17.77
N VAL A 83 8.80 -2.67 -18.21
CA VAL A 83 7.69 -2.20 -17.36
C VAL A 83 6.74 -3.35 -17.02
N SER A 84 6.47 -4.25 -17.97
CA SER A 84 5.62 -5.42 -17.73
C SER A 84 6.21 -6.34 -16.66
N ASP A 85 7.49 -6.66 -16.77
CA ASP A 85 8.20 -7.52 -15.81
C ASP A 85 8.23 -6.86 -14.43
N PHE A 86 8.51 -5.55 -14.38
CA PHE A 86 8.42 -4.77 -13.15
C PHE A 86 7.04 -4.88 -12.49
N LEU A 87 5.95 -4.72 -13.25
CA LEU A 87 4.60 -4.82 -12.73
C LEU A 87 4.28 -6.25 -12.28
N PHE A 88 4.73 -7.27 -13.00
CA PHE A 88 4.54 -8.68 -12.65
C PHE A 88 5.24 -9.06 -11.35
N ARG A 89 6.46 -8.57 -11.14
CA ARG A 89 7.20 -8.70 -9.88
C ARG A 89 6.45 -8.12 -8.68
N HIS A 90 5.79 -7.01 -8.93
CA HIS A 90 5.01 -6.24 -7.96
C HIS A 90 3.53 -6.65 -7.93
N SER A 91 3.21 -7.88 -8.36
CA SER A 91 1.84 -8.38 -8.39
C SER A 91 1.75 -9.81 -7.88
N ILE A 92 0.73 -10.13 -7.09
CA ILE A 92 0.41 -11.49 -6.65
C ILE A 92 -0.81 -11.98 -7.45
N PRO A 93 -0.81 -13.22 -8.01
CA PRO A 93 -1.91 -13.77 -8.80
C PRO A 93 -3.11 -14.24 -7.97
N SER A 94 -3.52 -13.41 -7.01
CA SER A 94 -4.69 -13.58 -6.16
C SER A 94 -5.06 -12.24 -5.52
N PRO A 95 -6.35 -11.89 -5.37
CA PRO A 95 -6.78 -10.73 -4.61
C PRO A 95 -6.67 -11.02 -3.10
N LEU A 96 -5.66 -10.46 -2.46
CA LEU A 96 -5.35 -10.61 -1.05
C LEU A 96 -5.60 -9.30 -0.33
N LEU A 97 -6.45 -9.35 0.69
CA LEU A 97 -6.57 -8.34 1.73
C LEU A 97 -5.44 -8.51 2.74
N PHE A 98 -5.14 -7.43 3.45
CA PHE A 98 -4.06 -7.41 4.42
C PHE A 98 -4.27 -8.41 5.57
N GLU A 99 -5.51 -8.61 5.99
CA GLU A 99 -5.91 -9.58 7.02
C GLU A 99 -5.65 -11.03 6.59
N GLN A 100 -5.58 -11.30 5.28
CA GLN A 100 -5.28 -12.65 4.81
C GLN A 100 -3.81 -13.00 5.03
N PHE A 101 -2.90 -12.02 5.16
CA PHE A 101 -1.51 -12.28 5.53
C PHE A 101 -1.35 -12.81 6.95
N ASP A 102 -2.29 -12.53 7.87
CA ASP A 102 -2.29 -13.11 9.22
C ASP A 102 -2.44 -14.64 9.21
N HIS A 103 -2.98 -15.20 8.12
CA HIS A 103 -3.19 -16.63 7.93
C HIS A 103 -2.05 -17.30 7.15
N ILE A 104 -1.08 -16.52 6.67
CA ILE A 104 0.09 -17.02 5.95
C ILE A 104 1.25 -17.17 6.96
N PRO A 105 1.75 -18.39 7.21
CA PRO A 105 2.87 -18.59 8.12
C PRO A 105 4.12 -17.80 7.72
N THR A 106 4.87 -17.30 8.71
CA THR A 106 6.21 -16.73 8.46
C THR A 106 7.11 -17.78 7.82
N GLY A 107 7.83 -17.37 6.78
CA GLY A 107 8.68 -18.25 5.97
C GLY A 107 7.97 -18.87 4.78
N SER A 108 6.65 -18.70 4.63
CA SER A 108 5.93 -19.11 3.43
C SER A 108 6.45 -18.39 2.19
N ILE A 109 6.41 -19.09 1.06
CA ILE A 109 6.75 -18.57 -0.25
C ILE A 109 5.47 -18.52 -1.09
N ILE A 110 5.14 -17.35 -1.64
CA ILE A 110 4.01 -17.15 -2.54
C ILE A 110 4.50 -16.69 -3.91
N PRO A 111 3.87 -17.11 -5.01
CA PRO A 111 4.27 -16.66 -6.34
C PRO A 111 3.91 -15.18 -6.55
N SER A 112 4.76 -14.48 -7.29
CA SER A 112 4.34 -13.26 -8.00
C SER A 112 3.75 -13.61 -9.38
N PHE A 113 3.31 -12.61 -10.14
CA PHE A 113 2.96 -12.81 -11.56
C PHE A 113 4.19 -12.98 -12.45
N GLU A 114 5.38 -12.58 -11.99
CA GLU A 114 6.62 -12.78 -12.74
C GLU A 114 7.05 -14.24 -12.60
N PRO A 115 7.23 -14.96 -13.71
CA PRO A 115 7.63 -16.37 -13.66
C PRO A 115 8.90 -16.54 -12.83
N GLN A 116 8.89 -17.52 -11.93
CA GLN A 116 10.03 -17.89 -11.06
C GLN A 116 10.40 -16.85 -10.00
N TYR A 117 9.77 -15.67 -9.99
CA TYR A 117 9.94 -14.70 -8.91
C TYR A 117 8.98 -15.00 -7.76
N MET A 118 9.57 -15.29 -6.61
CA MET A 118 8.89 -15.79 -5.42
C MET A 118 8.98 -14.78 -4.28
N LEU A 119 7.89 -14.60 -3.54
CA LEU A 119 7.78 -13.69 -2.42
C LEU A 119 7.81 -14.46 -1.11
N LYS A 120 8.86 -14.27 -0.33
CA LYS A 120 8.99 -14.77 1.03
C LYS A 120 8.23 -13.87 2.00
N VAL A 121 7.21 -14.44 2.65
CA VAL A 121 6.38 -13.77 3.65
C VAL A 121 7.07 -13.83 5.00
N THR A 122 7.26 -12.68 5.64
CA THR A 122 7.76 -12.60 7.01
C THR A 122 6.83 -11.75 7.86
N ASN A 123 6.34 -12.29 8.98
CA ASN A 123 5.58 -11.56 9.98
C ASN A 123 6.47 -11.30 11.20
N CYS A 124 6.83 -10.04 11.47
CA CYS A 124 7.60 -9.64 12.66
C CYS A 124 6.68 -9.25 13.84
N GLY A 125 5.42 -9.66 13.84
CA GLY A 125 4.42 -9.32 14.86
C GLY A 125 3.86 -7.91 14.70
N ARG A 126 2.79 -7.59 15.46
CA ARG A 126 2.10 -6.29 15.45
C ARG A 126 1.68 -5.83 14.05
N ARG A 127 1.21 -6.76 13.21
CA ARG A 127 0.83 -6.51 11.80
C ARG A 127 1.98 -5.94 10.96
N ASN A 128 3.24 -6.27 11.27
CA ASN A 128 4.38 -5.93 10.42
C ASN A 128 4.70 -7.09 9.48
N PHE A 129 4.16 -7.00 8.26
CA PHE A 129 4.39 -7.96 7.20
C PHE A 129 5.43 -7.45 6.21
N PHE A 130 6.28 -8.37 5.76
CA PHE A 130 7.32 -8.13 4.77
C PHE A 130 7.24 -9.18 3.66
N LEU A 131 7.50 -8.76 2.43
CA LEU A 131 7.61 -9.59 1.25
C LEU A 131 8.99 -9.37 0.66
N ASN A 132 9.85 -10.40 0.63
CA ASN A 132 11.28 -10.27 0.27
C ASN A 132 11.94 -9.10 1.02
N ASN A 133 11.70 -9.03 2.33
CA ASN A 133 12.19 -7.97 3.22
C ASN A 133 11.71 -6.54 2.90
N VAL A 134 10.75 -6.36 2.00
CA VAL A 134 10.07 -5.08 1.78
C VAL A 134 8.79 -5.04 2.60
N LYS A 135 8.65 -4.01 3.44
CA LYS A 135 7.52 -3.87 4.37
C LYS A 135 6.24 -3.45 3.65
N ILE A 136 5.10 -4.05 4.01
CA ILE A 136 3.78 -3.50 3.69
C ILE A 136 3.48 -2.34 4.65
N ILE A 137 3.30 -1.13 4.11
CA ILE A 137 3.13 0.11 4.88
C ILE A 137 1.78 0.80 4.67
N SER A 138 1.03 0.44 3.63
CA SER A 138 -0.31 0.98 3.38
C SER A 138 -1.23 -0.17 2.97
N PRO A 139 -1.86 -0.84 3.94
CA PRO A 139 -2.72 -1.98 3.66
C PRO A 139 -4.04 -1.56 3.02
N ASN A 140 -4.68 -2.48 2.28
CA ASN A 140 -6.05 -2.37 1.77
C ASN A 140 -6.39 -1.02 1.10
N LEU A 141 -5.57 -0.58 0.14
CA LEU A 141 -5.82 0.67 -0.59
C LEU A 141 -6.93 0.52 -1.62
N CYS A 142 -6.98 -0.62 -2.33
CA CYS A 142 -8.02 -0.92 -3.32
C CYS A 142 -9.04 -1.88 -2.71
N THR A 143 -10.22 -1.38 -2.34
CA THR A 143 -11.25 -2.17 -1.63
C THR A 143 -12.60 -2.16 -2.31
N SER A 144 -12.85 -1.17 -3.16
CA SER A 144 -14.16 -0.98 -3.82
C SER A 144 -14.45 -2.02 -4.89
N GLY A 145 -13.43 -2.52 -5.59
CA GLY A 145 -13.55 -3.64 -6.55
C GLY A 145 -13.47 -5.02 -5.88
N ASN A 146 -13.72 -6.08 -6.64
CA ASN A 146 -13.67 -7.45 -6.13
C ASN A 146 -12.42 -8.22 -6.58
N SER A 147 -11.92 -7.92 -7.78
CA SER A 147 -10.81 -8.66 -8.41
C SER A 147 -9.42 -8.07 -8.16
N ILE A 148 -9.35 -6.82 -7.73
CA ILE A 148 -8.08 -6.10 -7.55
C ILE A 148 -7.95 -5.65 -6.11
N ARG A 149 -6.84 -6.05 -5.48
CA ARG A 149 -6.36 -5.52 -4.22
C ARG A 149 -5.08 -4.76 -4.46
N CYS A 150 -4.78 -3.81 -3.60
CA CYS A 150 -3.51 -3.12 -3.65
C CYS A 150 -3.03 -2.73 -2.25
N HIS A 151 -1.72 -2.81 -2.07
CA HIS A 151 -1.02 -2.48 -0.84
C HIS A 151 0.19 -1.63 -1.19
N GLY A 152 0.43 -0.58 -0.42
CA GLY A 152 1.67 0.20 -0.51
C GLY A 152 2.81 -0.51 0.22
N ILE A 153 3.99 -0.53 -0.39
CA ILE A 153 5.21 -1.14 0.14
C ILE A 153 6.36 -0.12 0.28
N ASP A 154 7.26 -0.35 1.24
CA ASP A 154 8.35 0.56 1.63
C ASP A 154 9.65 0.32 0.87
N GLY A 155 9.54 0.07 -0.44
CA GLY A 155 10.68 -0.26 -1.28
C GLY A 155 10.25 -0.88 -2.59
N VAL A 156 11.24 -1.22 -3.40
CA VAL A 156 11.05 -1.90 -4.68
C VAL A 156 11.49 -3.36 -4.51
N LEU A 157 10.72 -4.28 -5.09
CA LEU A 157 11.07 -5.69 -5.18
C LEU A 157 12.10 -5.86 -6.31
N PHE A 158 13.29 -6.36 -5.98
CA PHE A 158 14.40 -6.60 -6.91
C PHE A 158 14.67 -8.11 -7.05
N ASP A 159 15.37 -8.50 -8.12
CA ASP A 159 15.74 -9.90 -8.37
C ASP A 159 16.68 -10.50 -7.32
N ASP A 160 17.43 -9.65 -6.63
CA ASP A 160 18.46 -10.07 -5.68
C ASP A 160 17.96 -10.03 -4.23
N ASP A 161 18.11 -11.15 -3.54
CA ASP A 161 17.75 -11.36 -2.13
C ASP A 161 18.74 -10.67 -1.16
N SER A 162 19.40 -9.58 -1.59
CA SER A 162 20.50 -8.90 -0.86
C SER A 162 20.03 -8.10 0.35
N SER A 163 18.75 -8.17 0.68
CA SER A 163 18.15 -7.45 1.80
C SER A 163 18.46 -8.07 3.16
N LEU A 164 18.79 -7.21 4.13
CA LEU A 164 19.02 -7.59 5.51
C LEU A 164 17.73 -8.15 6.15
N PRO A 165 17.83 -9.15 7.05
CA PRO A 165 16.66 -9.73 7.71
C PRO A 165 15.88 -8.68 8.51
N CYS A 166 14.58 -8.54 8.22
CA CYS A 166 13.72 -7.51 8.81
C CYS A 166 13.37 -7.73 10.28
N CYS A 167 13.39 -8.98 10.77
CA CYS A 167 13.17 -9.26 12.17
C CYS A 167 14.54 -9.51 12.84
N PRO A 168 14.91 -8.79 13.92
CA PRO A 168 16.05 -9.20 14.72
C PRO A 168 15.78 -10.63 15.20
N ASN A 169 16.71 -11.52 14.85
CA ASN A 169 16.63 -12.92 15.24
C ASN A 169 16.76 -12.96 16.77
N ASN A 170 15.63 -12.98 17.48
CA ASN A 170 15.61 -13.23 18.92
C ASN A 170 15.81 -14.74 19.12
N THR A 171 16.93 -15.27 18.63
CA THR A 171 17.44 -16.54 19.09
C THR A 171 17.92 -16.28 20.51
N ILE A 172 17.02 -16.44 21.49
CA ILE A 172 17.47 -16.91 22.79
C ILE A 172 18.01 -18.30 22.49
N SER A 173 19.29 -18.38 22.18
CA SER A 173 20.06 -19.62 22.25
C SER A 173 20.02 -20.04 23.71
N ILE A 174 18.96 -20.76 24.10
CA ILE A 174 18.93 -21.52 25.34
C ILE A 174 20.10 -22.51 25.18
N PRO A 175 21.16 -22.42 26.00
CA PRO A 175 22.11 -23.51 26.04
C PRO A 175 21.34 -24.72 26.57
N LEU A 176 21.31 -25.83 25.81
CA LEU A 176 20.95 -27.13 26.38
C LEU A 176 21.98 -27.43 27.49
N GLY A 177 21.68 -27.00 28.71
CA GLY A 177 22.34 -27.48 29.90
C GLY A 177 21.85 -28.90 30.19
N PRO A 178 22.74 -29.87 30.46
CA PRO A 178 22.30 -31.20 30.83
C PRO A 178 21.59 -31.16 32.18
N LEU A 179 20.39 -31.76 32.21
CA LEU A 179 19.64 -32.11 33.42
C LEU A 179 20.52 -32.92 34.36
N SER A 180 20.71 -32.44 35.59
CA SER A 180 21.18 -33.28 36.69
C SER A 180 20.56 -32.84 38.01
N ALA A 181 20.25 -33.84 38.84
CA ALA A 181 19.14 -33.88 39.78
C ALA A 181 19.38 -33.20 41.15
N ALA A 182 18.24 -32.80 41.74
CA ALA A 182 17.85 -32.52 43.13
C ALA A 182 18.85 -32.61 44.34
N SER A 183 18.91 -31.49 45.09
CA SER A 183 18.80 -31.24 46.57
C SER A 183 19.80 -31.82 47.61
N PRO A 184 19.93 -31.27 48.86
CA PRO A 184 19.44 -30.00 49.48
C PRO A 184 20.48 -29.13 50.27
N SER A 185 20.04 -27.92 50.69
CA SER A 185 20.57 -26.87 51.62
C SER A 185 21.05 -27.33 53.03
N PRO A 186 21.66 -26.52 53.96
CA PRO A 186 21.54 -25.05 54.26
C PRO A 186 22.91 -24.31 54.50
N THR A 187 23.09 -22.99 54.74
CA THR A 187 22.47 -21.97 55.62
C THR A 187 23.13 -20.59 55.29
N PRO A 188 22.61 -19.43 55.74
CA PRO A 188 22.93 -18.11 55.20
C PRO A 188 24.00 -17.33 55.99
N GLN A 189 24.79 -16.49 55.31
CA GLN A 189 25.53 -15.39 55.95
C GLN A 189 25.26 -14.07 55.24
N VAL A 190 24.53 -13.20 55.95
CA VAL A 190 24.33 -11.78 55.64
C VAL A 190 25.24 -10.99 56.57
N LEU A 191 26.19 -10.25 56.00
CA LEU A 191 26.94 -9.16 56.64
C LEU A 191 27.13 -8.11 55.53
N ALA A 192 26.24 -7.11 55.47
CA ALA A 192 26.33 -5.81 56.15
C ALA A 192 27.17 -4.79 55.37
N ALA A 193 26.51 -3.68 55.06
CA ALA A 193 26.92 -2.58 54.21
C ALA A 193 28.04 -1.72 54.78
N SER A 194 28.72 -0.97 53.91
CA SER A 194 29.30 0.33 54.26
C SER A 194 29.34 1.27 53.03
N PRO A 195 29.25 2.60 53.25
CA PRO A 195 28.90 3.58 52.22
C PRO A 195 30.14 4.21 51.59
N THR A 196 30.08 4.50 50.28
CA THR A 196 31.07 5.35 49.62
C THR A 196 30.47 6.72 49.34
N THR A 197 30.91 7.69 50.15
CA THR A 197 30.75 9.13 49.95
C THR A 197 31.52 9.54 48.70
N ILE A 198 30.83 10.05 47.66
CA ILE A 198 31.48 10.72 46.53
C ILE A 198 31.41 12.22 46.76
N VAL A 199 32.61 12.80 46.82
CA VAL A 199 32.93 14.21 46.95
C VAL A 199 32.59 14.95 45.67
N VAL A 200 31.85 16.05 45.79
CA VAL A 200 31.68 17.09 44.76
C VAL A 200 32.86 18.06 44.84
N PRO A 201 33.38 18.52 43.69
CA PRO A 201 33.64 19.96 43.58
C PRO A 201 33.10 20.58 42.28
N SER A 202 32.43 21.73 42.44
CA SER A 202 32.22 22.77 41.44
C SER A 202 33.56 23.33 40.95
N ASP A 203 33.69 23.63 39.65
CA ASP A 203 33.68 25.02 39.16
C ASP A 203 33.93 25.15 37.65
N GLN A 204 33.42 26.29 37.14
CA GLN A 204 33.79 27.02 35.92
C GLN A 204 33.04 26.81 34.58
N SER A 205 32.44 27.92 34.17
CA SER A 205 31.68 28.28 32.96
C SER A 205 32.58 29.16 32.05
N PRO A 206 32.12 29.77 30.93
CA PRO A 206 31.49 29.25 29.71
C PRO A 206 32.30 29.62 28.44
N VAL A 207 32.05 28.92 27.32
CA VAL A 207 32.34 29.45 25.96
C VAL A 207 31.14 29.21 25.05
N ALA A 208 30.85 30.19 24.21
CA ALA A 208 29.56 30.52 23.63
C ALA A 208 29.46 30.23 22.12
N VAL A 209 28.24 29.86 21.67
CA VAL A 209 27.54 30.23 20.41
C VAL A 209 27.95 29.48 19.11
N PRO A 210 27.05 29.27 18.09
CA PRO A 210 25.62 29.64 17.96
C PRO A 210 24.63 28.48 17.74
N LYS A 211 23.42 28.62 18.29
CA LYS A 211 22.22 27.84 17.94
C LYS A 211 21.54 28.46 16.71
N SER A 212 21.29 27.64 15.68
CA SER A 212 20.41 28.01 14.56
C SER A 212 18.95 28.00 14.98
N ALA A 213 18.21 28.98 14.47
CA ALA A 213 16.87 29.38 14.90
C ALA A 213 15.81 28.30 14.60
N ILE A 214 15.12 27.87 15.65
CA ILE A 214 13.82 27.20 15.57
C ILE A 214 12.76 28.29 15.46
N ARG A 215 12.10 28.40 14.31
CA ARG A 215 10.94 29.26 14.12
C ARG A 215 9.67 28.44 14.35
N SER A 216 9.01 28.67 15.48
CA SER A 216 7.68 28.13 15.77
C SER A 216 6.64 28.64 14.76
N PRO A 217 5.70 27.82 14.27
CA PRO A 217 4.54 28.30 13.53
C PRO A 217 3.52 28.88 14.51
N GLN A 218 3.13 30.14 14.28
CA GLN A 218 2.02 30.76 14.98
C GLN A 218 0.69 30.15 14.55
N LYS A 219 -0.13 29.88 15.57
CA LYS A 219 -1.57 29.65 15.53
C LYS A 219 -2.27 30.84 14.90
N SER A 220 -3.05 30.61 13.83
CA SER A 220 -4.02 31.59 13.33
C SER A 220 -5.33 30.90 12.96
N GLU A 221 -6.32 31.27 13.77
CA GLU A 221 -7.77 31.35 13.63
C GLU A 221 -8.52 30.68 12.45
N SER A 222 -9.43 29.80 12.87
CA SER A 222 -10.77 29.52 12.37
C SER A 222 -11.37 30.55 11.39
N ALA A 223 -11.56 30.13 10.14
CA ALA A 223 -12.49 30.76 9.20
C ALA A 223 -13.80 29.99 9.16
N LYS A 224 -14.87 30.71 9.51
CA LYS A 224 -16.26 30.26 9.61
C LYS A 224 -16.80 29.86 8.23
N TRP A 225 -17.54 28.76 8.21
CA TRP A 225 -18.41 28.35 7.09
C TRP A 225 -19.47 29.42 6.81
N VAL A 226 -19.59 29.80 5.53
CA VAL A 226 -20.73 30.53 4.98
C VAL A 226 -21.48 29.58 4.04
N PRO A 227 -22.82 29.41 4.18
CA PRO A 227 -23.59 28.54 3.30
C PRO A 227 -24.02 29.32 2.05
N TYR A 228 -23.68 28.82 0.87
CA TYR A 228 -24.27 29.29 -0.38
C TYR A 228 -25.43 28.38 -0.77
N GLY A 229 -26.63 28.96 -0.78
CA GLY A 229 -27.85 28.31 -1.22
C GLY A 229 -28.04 28.33 -2.74
N LYS A 230 -28.80 27.33 -3.18
CA LYS A 230 -29.79 27.31 -4.28
C LYS A 230 -29.48 28.09 -5.56
N LEU A 231 -29.30 27.38 -6.67
CA LEU A 231 -29.91 27.69 -7.98
C LEU A 231 -29.51 26.64 -9.02
N THR A 232 -30.42 25.71 -9.36
CA THR A 232 -30.79 25.36 -10.74
C THR A 232 -31.92 24.34 -10.75
N THR A 233 -33.13 24.87 -10.91
CA THR A 233 -34.33 24.16 -11.37
C THR A 233 -34.57 24.64 -12.80
N CYS A 234 -34.40 23.76 -13.79
CA CYS A 234 -34.86 23.80 -15.19
C CYS A 234 -34.23 22.54 -15.83
N LEU A 235 -34.87 21.66 -16.57
CA LEU A 235 -36.14 21.71 -17.31
C LEU A 235 -36.52 20.22 -17.49
N LEU A 236 -37.62 19.76 -16.92
CA LEU A 236 -38.12 18.39 -17.12
C LEU A 236 -39.61 18.50 -17.47
N LEU A 237 -39.86 18.94 -18.70
CA LEU A 237 -41.17 18.93 -19.34
C LEU A 237 -40.93 18.73 -20.84
N LEU A 238 -41.10 17.49 -21.30
CA LEU A 238 -41.65 17.15 -22.63
C LEU A 238 -41.55 15.64 -22.85
N VAL A 239 -42.48 14.86 -22.29
CA VAL A 239 -43.01 13.64 -22.94
C VAL A 239 -44.44 13.41 -22.43
N ILE A 240 -45.41 14.10 -23.03
CA ILE A 240 -46.79 13.61 -23.18
C ILE A 240 -47.26 14.08 -24.55
N THR A 241 -47.30 13.16 -25.51
CA THR A 241 -48.37 12.89 -26.50
C THR A 241 -47.90 11.74 -27.38
#